data_AF-A0A936VM14-F1
#
_entry.id   AF-A0A936VM14-F1
#
_cell.length_a   1.000
_cell.length_b   1.000
_cell.length_c   1.000
_cell.angle_alpha   90.00
_cell.angle_beta   90.00
_cell.angle_gamma   90.00
#
_symmetry.space_group_name_H-M   'P 1'
#
loop_
_entity.id
_entity.type
_entity.pdbx_description
1 polymer ?
#
loop_
_entity_poly.entity_id
_entity_poly.type
_entity_poly.pdbx_seq_one_letter_code
_entity_poly.pdbx_strand_id
1 'polypeptide(L)'
;MARIFISYVSADRVFALQLATSIKQLGHVVWMDVTEIGVGDSLVRGISAGLRQADYLVVVLSPHAVQSAWVSHEWEVKSTEEIVQRRTMVLPVLIADCTLPTLFQHKRFADFRQGYEVGFAQLAITLHHHSQVHQASPRTAGPANTQRTPACSPHDTTALAWYTRGMVNLPSKFSEINVELGIPYIGKISGIWKPDADEQFAAWELYVELVTRVPVAELQDQEGSLREALTSLYTIFTMTRDILHKYGPAIARPKEGGAVSFGFLAISILNHAIRPILAYWHPVLLAYEHAHAPGISILEHERQWERAGELRHALQQTRSVLVNYAELLAQVAGVPPMHL
;
A
#
# COMPACT_ATOMS: atom_id res chain seq x y z
N MET A 1 -19.62 -4.27 17.39
CA MET A 1 -18.55 -4.94 16.62
C MET A 1 -17.62 -3.87 16.09
N ALA A 2 -16.34 -3.89 16.46
CA ALA A 2 -15.36 -2.88 16.05
C ALA A 2 -14.55 -3.36 14.84
N ARG A 3 -14.11 -2.41 14.02
CA ARG A 3 -13.23 -2.59 12.87
C ARG A 3 -11.79 -2.27 13.28
N ILE A 4 -10.92 -3.27 13.21
CA ILE A 4 -9.57 -3.23 13.78
C ILE A 4 -8.57 -3.49 12.66
N PHE A 5 -7.64 -2.54 12.49
CA PHE A 5 -6.49 -2.71 11.63
C PHE A 5 -5.25 -3.08 12.45
N ILE A 6 -4.51 -4.11 12.05
CA ILE A 6 -3.23 -4.49 12.67
C ILE A 6 -2.09 -4.14 11.71
N SER A 7 -1.25 -3.19 12.14
CA SER A 7 -0.01 -2.79 11.47
C SER A 7 1.19 -3.51 12.09
N TYR A 8 1.97 -4.21 11.28
CA TYR A 8 3.11 -5.01 11.70
C TYR A 8 4.18 -5.08 10.60
N VAL A 9 5.42 -5.37 10.96
CA VAL A 9 6.49 -5.70 10.00
C VAL A 9 6.49 -7.19 9.66
N SER A 10 7.01 -7.56 8.50
CA SER A 10 7.01 -8.96 8.03
C SER A 10 7.66 -9.94 9.02
N ALA A 11 8.68 -9.50 9.77
CA ALA A 11 9.34 -10.29 10.82
C ALA A 11 8.38 -10.68 11.97
N ASP A 12 7.35 -9.87 12.25
CA ASP A 12 6.41 -10.05 13.35
C ASP A 12 5.10 -10.73 12.92
N ARG A 13 5.06 -11.27 11.70
CA ARG A 13 3.85 -11.84 11.08
C ARG A 13 3.20 -12.95 11.92
N VAL A 14 4.00 -13.82 12.50
CA VAL A 14 3.49 -14.95 13.31
C VAL A 14 2.67 -14.43 14.49
N PHE A 15 3.20 -13.44 15.21
CA PHE A 15 2.51 -12.79 16.30
C PHE A 15 1.25 -12.06 15.82
N ALA A 16 1.35 -11.28 14.73
CA ALA A 16 0.21 -10.52 14.20
C ALA A 16 -0.97 -11.41 13.79
N LEU A 17 -0.70 -12.58 13.18
CA LEU A 17 -1.71 -13.58 12.82
C LEU A 17 -2.38 -14.19 14.06
N GLN A 18 -1.59 -14.49 15.09
CA GLN A 18 -2.11 -15.00 16.36
C GLN A 18 -3.05 -13.96 17.00
N LEU A 19 -2.59 -12.71 17.08
CA LEU A 19 -3.36 -11.59 17.62
C LEU A 19 -4.66 -11.36 16.85
N ALA A 20 -4.60 -11.38 15.52
CA ALA A 20 -5.78 -11.23 14.68
C ALA A 20 -6.82 -12.32 14.94
N THR A 21 -6.36 -13.56 15.15
CA THR A 21 -7.23 -14.70 15.45
C THR A 21 -7.93 -14.50 16.79
N SER A 22 -7.19 -14.13 17.84
CA SER A 22 -7.75 -13.87 19.17
C SER A 22 -8.74 -12.69 19.15
N ILE A 23 -8.44 -11.61 18.43
CA ILE A 23 -9.35 -10.46 18.30
C ILE A 23 -10.63 -10.83 17.51
N LYS A 24 -10.53 -11.66 16.47
CA LYS A 24 -11.71 -12.17 15.74
C LYS A 24 -12.60 -13.03 16.62
N GLN A 25 -12.02 -13.86 17.50
CA GLN A 25 -12.77 -14.67 18.46
C GLN A 25 -13.58 -13.82 19.46
N LEU A 26 -13.16 -12.57 19.73
CA LEU A 26 -13.93 -11.59 20.51
C LEU A 26 -15.09 -10.94 19.72
N GLY A 27 -15.33 -11.34 18.47
CA GLY A 27 -16.43 -10.82 17.65
C GLY A 27 -16.13 -9.47 17.00
N HIS A 28 -14.86 -9.20 16.67
CA HIS A 28 -14.43 -8.00 15.95
C HIS A 28 -14.00 -8.31 14.51
N VAL A 29 -14.11 -7.30 13.64
CA VAL A 29 -13.66 -7.41 12.25
C VAL A 29 -12.21 -6.98 12.20
N VAL A 30 -11.32 -7.91 11.84
CA VAL A 30 -9.88 -7.65 11.75
C VAL A 30 -9.41 -7.79 10.32
N TRP A 31 -8.71 -6.78 9.83
CA TRP A 31 -7.88 -6.90 8.65
C TRP A 31 -6.42 -6.62 8.99
N MET A 32 -5.57 -7.34 8.26
CA MET A 32 -4.13 -7.20 8.30
C MET A 32 -3.74 -6.87 6.88
N ASP A 33 -2.99 -5.80 6.74
CA ASP A 33 -2.26 -5.55 5.51
C ASP A 33 -0.91 -6.21 5.71
N VAL A 34 -0.49 -7.04 4.77
CA VAL A 34 0.93 -7.40 4.71
C VAL A 34 1.61 -6.14 4.17
N THR A 35 1.84 -5.17 5.05
CA THR A 35 2.96 -4.29 4.84
C THR A 35 4.17 -5.18 5.00
N GLU A 36 4.64 -5.74 3.88
CA GLU A 36 6.03 -6.16 3.78
C GLU A 36 6.87 -4.90 3.92
N ILE A 37 6.97 -4.42 5.17
CA ILE A 37 7.88 -3.36 5.54
C ILE A 37 9.25 -3.99 5.41
N GLY A 38 9.79 -3.93 4.19
CA GLY A 38 11.18 -4.23 3.94
C GLY A 38 12.04 -3.24 4.73
N VAL A 39 13.31 -3.57 4.89
CA VAL A 39 14.29 -2.64 5.45
C VAL A 39 14.29 -1.37 4.59
N GLY A 40 13.77 -0.26 5.14
CA GLY A 40 13.62 1.03 4.43
C GLY A 40 12.17 1.51 4.23
N ASP A 41 11.15 0.71 4.56
CA ASP A 41 9.74 1.09 4.42
C ASP A 41 9.17 1.78 5.67
N SER A 42 8.39 2.84 5.48
CA SER A 42 7.77 3.55 6.62
C SER A 42 6.46 2.88 7.09
N LEU A 43 6.47 2.34 8.32
CA LEU A 43 5.29 1.87 9.09
C LEU A 43 4.14 2.88 9.08
N VAL A 44 4.46 4.16 8.91
CA VAL A 44 3.53 5.28 8.80
C VAL A 44 2.59 5.15 7.58
N ARG A 45 3.04 4.60 6.44
CA ARG A 45 2.15 4.41 5.27
C ARG A 45 1.08 3.34 5.49
N GLY A 46 1.43 2.25 6.18
CA GLY A 46 0.46 1.24 6.63
C GLY A 46 -0.60 1.85 7.54
N ILE A 47 -0.16 2.73 8.46
CA ILE A 47 -1.03 3.48 9.37
C ILE A 47 -2.04 4.34 8.59
N SER A 48 -1.63 5.18 7.63
CA SER A 48 -2.56 6.01 6.85
C SER A 48 -3.57 5.21 6.01
N ALA A 49 -3.22 4.01 5.54
CA ALA A 49 -4.15 3.12 4.84
C ALA A 49 -5.23 2.54 5.79
N GLY A 50 -4.81 2.11 6.99
CA GLY A 50 -5.71 1.61 8.04
C GLY A 50 -6.65 2.66 8.64
N LEU A 51 -6.19 3.91 8.74
CA LEU A 51 -6.92 5.03 9.33
C LEU A 51 -8.20 5.44 8.57
N ARG A 52 -8.43 4.96 7.33
CA ARG A 52 -9.64 5.29 6.57
C ARG A 52 -10.89 4.54 7.02
N GLN A 53 -10.73 3.34 7.59
CA GLN A 53 -11.85 2.43 7.86
C GLN A 53 -11.83 1.81 9.27
N ALA A 54 -10.78 2.05 10.05
CA ALA A 54 -10.61 1.47 11.39
C ALA A 54 -11.21 2.33 12.49
N ASP A 55 -11.91 1.66 13.41
CA ASP A 55 -12.26 2.23 14.72
C ASP A 55 -11.02 2.16 15.65
N TYR A 56 -10.21 1.11 15.48
CA TYR A 56 -8.94 0.93 16.18
C TYR A 56 -7.78 0.57 15.24
N LEU A 57 -6.66 1.21 15.49
CA LEU A 57 -5.39 0.89 14.86
C LEU A 57 -4.45 0.24 15.88
N VAL A 58 -4.19 -1.05 15.73
CA VAL A 58 -3.20 -1.78 16.51
C VAL A 58 -1.83 -1.66 15.82
N VAL A 59 -0.83 -1.18 16.54
CA VAL A 59 0.54 -1.04 16.02
C VAL A 59 1.45 -1.99 16.78
N VAL A 60 2.01 -3.00 16.10
CA VAL A 60 2.96 -3.96 16.67
C VAL A 60 4.35 -3.32 16.71
N LEU A 61 4.92 -3.26 17.91
CA LEU A 61 6.21 -2.63 18.21
C LEU A 61 7.23 -3.69 18.61
N SER A 62 8.32 -3.72 17.86
CA SER A 62 9.48 -4.60 18.03
C SER A 62 10.77 -3.87 17.58
N PRO A 63 11.97 -4.38 17.90
CA PRO A 63 13.22 -3.85 17.37
C PRO A 63 13.21 -3.70 15.84
N HIS A 64 12.64 -4.70 15.14
CA HIS A 64 12.54 -4.70 13.69
C HIS A 64 11.62 -3.58 13.19
N ALA A 65 10.49 -3.35 13.87
CA ALA A 65 9.55 -2.29 13.53
C ALA A 65 10.09 -0.88 13.76
N VAL A 66 10.94 -0.70 14.77
CA VAL A 66 11.54 0.61 15.05
C VAL A 66 12.67 0.93 14.05
N GLN A 67 13.50 -0.05 13.73
CA GLN A 67 14.63 0.13 12.81
C GLN A 67 14.21 0.39 11.35
N SER A 68 13.07 -0.15 10.92
CA SER A 68 12.66 -0.10 9.52
C SER A 68 11.94 1.19 9.11
N ALA A 69 11.37 1.96 10.05
CA ALA A 69 10.17 2.74 9.72
C ALA A 69 10.08 4.21 10.18
N TRP A 70 10.82 4.64 11.20
CA TRP A 70 10.61 5.94 11.85
C TRP A 70 11.78 6.89 11.59
N VAL A 71 11.92 7.32 10.33
CA VAL A 71 12.94 8.31 9.93
C VAL A 71 12.22 9.53 9.36
N SER A 72 11.66 10.39 10.23
CA SER A 72 11.48 11.85 10.04
C SER A 72 10.55 12.45 11.11
N HIS A 73 11.01 13.49 11.82
CA HIS A 73 10.23 14.27 12.79
C HIS A 73 8.99 14.96 12.16
N GLU A 74 9.08 15.31 10.87
CA GLU A 74 8.05 16.05 10.13
C GLU A 74 6.75 15.23 9.94
N TRP A 75 6.85 13.90 9.91
CA TRP A 75 5.70 13.00 9.66
C TRP A 75 5.02 12.45 10.92
N GLU A 76 5.68 12.56 12.08
CA GLU A 76 5.06 12.31 13.40
C GLU A 76 3.88 13.26 13.65
N VAL A 77 4.01 14.50 13.20
CA VAL A 77 2.98 15.56 13.32
C VAL A 77 1.76 15.22 12.46
N LYS A 78 1.96 14.92 11.18
CA LYS A 78 0.88 14.65 10.21
C LYS A 78 0.07 13.39 10.55
N SER A 79 0.76 12.34 11.03
CA SER A 79 0.10 11.11 11.48
C SER A 79 -0.77 11.38 12.71
N THR A 80 -0.26 12.18 13.66
CA THR A 80 -1.00 12.59 14.86
C THR A 80 -2.24 13.40 14.50
N GLU A 81 -2.13 14.33 13.55
CA GLU A 81 -3.27 15.11 13.04
C GLU A 81 -4.32 14.22 12.37
N GLU A 82 -3.94 13.28 11.50
CA GLU A 82 -4.87 12.35 10.85
C GLU A 82 -5.59 11.44 11.84
N ILE A 83 -4.86 10.94 12.84
CA ILE A 83 -5.40 10.12 13.95
C ILE A 83 -6.44 10.92 14.76
N VAL A 84 -6.09 12.16 15.12
CA VAL A 84 -6.95 13.05 15.92
C VAL A 84 -8.20 13.48 15.12
N GLN A 85 -8.04 13.82 13.84
CA GLN A 85 -9.14 14.26 12.98
C GLN A 85 -10.15 13.16 12.67
N ARG A 86 -9.73 11.89 12.56
CA ARG A 86 -10.61 10.78 12.15
C ARG A 86 -11.17 9.94 13.29
N ARG A 87 -10.86 10.27 14.55
CA ARG A 87 -11.33 9.55 15.76
C ARG A 87 -10.93 8.07 15.82
N THR A 88 -9.95 7.62 15.03
CA THR A 88 -9.41 6.25 15.13
C THR A 88 -8.51 6.16 16.35
N MET A 89 -8.76 5.20 17.24
CA MET A 89 -7.94 5.02 18.43
C MET A 89 -6.72 4.16 18.14
N VAL A 90 -5.52 4.69 18.40
CA VAL A 90 -4.26 3.96 18.23
C VAL A 90 -3.92 3.19 19.50
N LEU A 91 -3.70 1.88 19.35
CA LEU A 91 -3.39 0.91 20.39
C LEU A 91 -1.98 0.33 20.13
N PRO A 92 -0.95 0.82 20.84
CA PRO A 92 0.40 0.28 20.69
C PRO A 92 0.48 -1.08 21.39
N VAL A 93 1.09 -2.06 20.72
CA VAL A 93 1.29 -3.43 21.21
C VAL A 93 2.79 -3.72 21.21
N LEU A 94 3.38 -3.86 22.39
CA LEU A 94 4.81 -4.08 22.55
C LEU A 94 5.11 -5.58 22.72
N ILE A 95 5.88 -6.15 21.79
CA ILE A 95 6.19 -7.59 21.78
C ILE A 95 7.62 -7.91 22.19
N ALA A 96 8.52 -6.93 22.10
CA ALA A 96 9.94 -7.04 22.46
C ALA A 96 10.48 -5.67 22.88
N ASP A 97 11.60 -5.65 23.60
CA ASP A 97 12.25 -4.41 24.03
C ASP A 97 12.78 -3.61 22.83
N CYS A 98 12.32 -2.37 22.66
CA CYS A 98 12.78 -1.49 21.60
C CYS A 98 12.72 -0.01 22.02
N THR A 99 13.50 0.85 21.37
CA THR A 99 13.43 2.31 21.57
C THR A 99 12.12 2.86 21.00
N LEU A 100 11.17 3.22 21.88
CA LEU A 100 9.85 3.67 21.47
C LEU A 100 9.93 5.01 20.71
N PRO A 101 9.32 5.11 19.51
CA PRO A 101 9.15 6.37 18.80
C PRO A 101 8.40 7.41 19.65
N THR A 102 8.68 8.69 19.43
CA THR A 102 8.13 9.83 20.22
C THR A 102 6.61 9.75 20.37
N LEU A 103 5.90 9.35 19.30
CA LEU A 103 4.45 9.18 19.26
C LEU A 103 3.89 8.22 20.34
N PHE A 104 4.69 7.24 20.77
CA PHE A 104 4.28 6.18 21.68
C PHE A 104 4.88 6.34 23.09
N GLN A 105 5.87 7.22 23.29
CA GLN A 105 6.52 7.42 24.59
C GLN A 105 5.56 7.84 25.70
N HIS A 106 4.48 8.54 25.35
CA HIS A 106 3.47 9.02 26.30
C HIS A 106 2.15 8.25 26.24
N LYS A 107 2.08 7.13 25.52
CA LYS A 107 0.88 6.29 25.41
C LYS A 107 1.05 5.01 26.23
N ARG A 108 -0.03 4.57 26.88
CA ARG A 108 -0.08 3.22 27.46
C ARG A 108 -0.13 2.20 26.31
N PHE A 109 0.69 1.18 26.41
CA PHE A 109 0.75 0.07 25.45
C PHE A 109 0.30 -1.23 26.12
N ALA A 110 -0.21 -2.15 25.29
CA ALA A 110 -0.42 -3.53 25.72
C ALA A 110 0.93 -4.25 25.66
N ASP A 111 1.38 -4.77 26.80
CA ASP A 111 2.70 -5.35 26.97
C ASP A 111 2.63 -6.88 26.88
N PHE A 112 3.09 -7.42 25.75
CA PHE A 112 3.12 -8.86 25.48
C PHE A 112 4.45 -9.51 25.90
N ARG A 113 5.43 -8.72 26.38
CA ARG A 113 6.72 -9.25 26.87
C ARG A 113 6.55 -10.10 28.13
N GLN A 114 5.49 -9.86 28.89
CA GLN A 114 5.16 -10.60 30.12
C GLN A 114 4.33 -11.88 29.86
N GLY A 115 4.05 -12.18 28.59
CA GLY A 115 3.23 -13.31 28.17
C GLY A 115 2.01 -12.88 27.38
N TYR A 116 1.60 -13.75 26.44
CA TYR A 116 0.53 -13.45 25.48
C TYR A 116 -0.81 -13.14 26.15
N GLU A 117 -1.20 -13.95 27.15
CA GLU A 117 -2.47 -13.78 27.87
C GLU A 117 -2.56 -12.44 28.61
N VAL A 118 -1.45 -12.00 29.22
CA VAL A 118 -1.38 -10.74 29.96
C VAL A 118 -1.54 -9.54 29.01
N GLY A 119 -0.78 -9.53 27.91
CA GLY A 119 -0.87 -8.48 26.90
C GLY A 119 -2.23 -8.46 26.21
N PHE A 120 -2.79 -9.65 25.90
CA PHE A 120 -4.10 -9.75 25.26
C PHE A 120 -5.23 -9.29 26.18
N ALA A 121 -5.19 -9.60 27.48
CA ALA A 121 -6.17 -9.10 28.44
C ALA A 121 -6.19 -7.56 28.51
N GLN A 122 -5.02 -6.92 28.51
CA GLN A 122 -4.89 -5.45 28.49
C GLN A 122 -5.53 -4.85 27.21
N LEU A 123 -5.32 -5.49 26.07
CA LEU A 123 -5.90 -5.08 24.80
C LEU A 123 -7.42 -5.31 24.78
N ALA A 124 -7.89 -6.47 25.22
CA ALA A 124 -9.29 -6.86 25.22
C ALA A 124 -10.16 -5.94 26.09
N ILE A 125 -9.66 -5.51 27.26
CA ILE A 125 -10.34 -4.52 28.12
C ILE A 125 -10.61 -3.23 27.32
N THR A 126 -9.60 -2.75 26.59
CA THR A 126 -9.69 -1.52 25.78
C THR A 126 -10.68 -1.65 24.61
N LEU A 127 -10.70 -2.82 23.97
CA LEU A 127 -11.63 -3.14 22.88
C LEU A 127 -13.08 -3.30 23.40
N HIS A 128 -13.27 -3.78 24.63
CA HIS A 128 -14.59 -3.99 25.22
C HIS A 128 -15.25 -2.67 25.67
N HIS A 129 -14.51 -1.77 26.34
CA HIS A 129 -15.07 -0.53 26.90
C HIS A 129 -15.60 0.46 25.84
N HIS A 130 -15.00 0.56 24.66
CA HIS A 130 -15.42 1.52 23.64
C HIS A 130 -16.63 1.03 22.82
N SER A 131 -16.89 -0.27 22.82
CA SER A 131 -18.08 -0.85 22.17
C SER A 131 -19.39 -0.35 22.80
N GLN A 132 -19.35 0.07 24.08
CA GLN A 132 -20.49 0.60 24.83
C GLN A 132 -20.65 2.13 24.65
N VAL A 133 -19.56 2.88 24.54
CA VAL A 133 -19.60 4.36 24.39
C VAL A 133 -20.14 4.78 23.02
N HIS A 134 -19.88 4.01 21.96
CA HIS A 134 -20.43 4.28 20.62
C HIS A 134 -21.93 3.98 20.46
N GLN A 135 -22.57 3.30 21.41
CA GLN A 135 -24.03 3.07 21.42
C GLN A 135 -24.83 4.17 22.16
N ALA A 136 -24.17 5.01 22.96
CA ALA A 136 -24.85 5.93 23.90
C ALA A 136 -24.91 7.41 23.48
N SER A 137 -24.51 7.79 22.26
CA SER A 137 -24.63 9.18 21.78
C SER A 137 -25.45 9.25 20.49
N PRO A 138 -26.70 9.77 20.52
CA PRO A 138 -27.39 10.18 19.32
C PRO A 138 -26.69 11.43 18.78
N ARG A 139 -26.24 11.39 17.53
CA ARG A 139 -25.76 12.58 16.81
C ARG A 139 -26.92 13.56 16.66
N THR A 140 -26.97 14.59 17.51
CA THR A 140 -27.92 15.70 17.38
C THR A 140 -27.55 16.56 16.17
N ALA A 141 -28.47 16.63 15.21
CA ALA A 141 -28.43 17.54 14.08
C ALA A 141 -28.80 18.97 14.53
N GLY A 142 -28.00 19.96 14.18
CA GLY A 142 -28.32 21.39 14.34
C GLY A 142 -29.45 21.85 13.40
N PRO A 143 -30.04 23.03 13.64
CA PRO A 143 -31.34 23.38 13.08
C PRO A 143 -31.29 23.69 11.59
N ALA A 144 -32.31 23.20 10.89
CA ALA A 144 -32.52 23.32 9.46
C ALA A 144 -32.95 24.74 9.05
N ASN A 145 -32.24 25.33 8.08
CA ASN A 145 -32.83 26.39 7.25
C ASN A 145 -33.47 25.76 6.01
N THR A 146 -34.71 26.16 5.77
CA THR A 146 -35.67 25.45 4.92
C THR A 146 -35.77 26.14 3.58
N GLN A 147 -35.27 25.50 2.52
CA GLN A 147 -35.82 25.63 1.17
C GLN A 147 -36.03 24.22 0.59
N ARG A 148 -37.31 23.84 0.49
CA ARG A 148 -37.87 22.66 -0.18
C ARG A 148 -37.68 22.85 -1.71
N THR A 149 -37.42 21.88 -2.60
CA THR A 149 -37.60 20.40 -2.73
C THR A 149 -36.98 19.99 -4.09
N PRO A 150 -36.86 18.70 -4.52
CA PRO A 150 -37.22 17.46 -3.82
C PRO A 150 -36.11 16.38 -3.71
N ALA A 151 -36.23 15.63 -2.62
CA ALA A 151 -36.00 14.19 -2.43
C ALA A 151 -34.86 13.47 -3.17
N CYS A 152 -33.80 13.16 -2.44
CA CYS A 152 -33.16 11.85 -2.53
C CYS A 152 -32.76 11.38 -1.11
N SER A 153 -33.26 10.21 -0.71
CA SER A 153 -33.00 9.59 0.59
C SER A 153 -31.54 9.16 0.73
N PRO A 154 -30.88 9.32 1.90
CA PRO A 154 -29.52 8.83 2.12
C PRO A 154 -29.56 7.36 2.53
N HIS A 155 -29.91 6.50 1.58
CA HIS A 155 -29.49 5.11 1.52
C HIS A 155 -29.08 4.85 0.08
N ASP A 156 -27.96 5.45 -0.34
CA ASP A 156 -27.37 5.09 -1.62
C ASP A 156 -25.86 4.94 -1.48
N THR A 157 -25.42 3.70 -1.66
CA THR A 157 -24.03 3.26 -1.49
C THR A 157 -23.31 3.41 -2.82
N THR A 158 -23.45 4.59 -3.42
CA THR A 158 -22.91 4.98 -4.71
C THR A 158 -21.97 6.17 -4.51
N ALA A 159 -20.89 5.94 -3.77
CA ALA A 159 -19.65 6.64 -4.11
C ALA A 159 -19.23 6.09 -5.48
N LEU A 160 -19.77 6.72 -6.52
CA LEU A 160 -19.50 6.44 -7.92
C LEU A 160 -18.00 6.25 -8.11
N ALA A 161 -17.59 5.04 -8.49
CA ALA A 161 -16.43 4.91 -9.34
C ALA A 161 -16.65 5.87 -10.52
N TRP A 162 -15.64 6.68 -10.85
CA TRP A 162 -15.69 7.69 -11.92
C TRP A 162 -16.06 7.08 -13.30
N TYR A 163 -16.04 5.74 -13.42
CA TYR A 163 -16.81 4.95 -14.37
C TYR A 163 -17.52 3.78 -13.66
N THR A 164 -18.78 3.51 -13.98
CA THR A 164 -19.49 2.32 -13.50
C THR A 164 -19.43 1.19 -14.51
N ARG A 165 -19.49 -0.07 -14.03
CA ARG A 165 -19.50 -1.30 -14.82
C ARG A 165 -20.54 -1.31 -15.96
N GLY A 166 -21.58 -0.48 -15.86
CA GLY A 166 -22.63 -0.31 -16.88
C GLY A 166 -22.38 0.80 -17.91
N MET A 167 -21.37 1.66 -17.73
CA MET A 167 -21.08 2.78 -18.65
C MET A 167 -20.14 2.40 -19.80
N VAL A 168 -19.53 1.21 -19.73
CA VAL A 168 -18.51 0.78 -20.69
C VAL A 168 -18.87 -0.62 -21.17
N ASN A 169 -19.63 -0.68 -22.26
CA ASN A 169 -19.76 -1.91 -23.03
C ASN A 169 -18.53 -1.99 -23.93
N LEU A 170 -17.38 -2.43 -23.37
CA LEU A 170 -16.19 -2.70 -24.17
C LEU A 170 -16.29 -4.15 -24.64
N PRO A 171 -16.75 -4.43 -25.88
CA PRO A 171 -16.51 -5.74 -26.44
C PRO A 171 -14.99 -5.91 -26.51
N SER A 172 -14.45 -6.84 -25.74
CA SER A 172 -13.05 -7.21 -25.89
C SER A 172 -12.81 -7.59 -27.35
N LYS A 173 -11.96 -6.84 -28.05
CA LYS A 173 -11.55 -7.19 -29.41
C LYS A 173 -10.84 -8.54 -29.45
N PHE A 174 -10.34 -9.03 -28.31
CA PHE A 174 -9.57 -10.26 -28.19
C PHE A 174 -10.17 -11.18 -27.14
N SER A 175 -10.51 -12.41 -27.53
CA SER A 175 -10.88 -13.46 -26.57
C SER A 175 -9.66 -13.97 -25.79
N GLU A 176 -8.46 -13.86 -26.37
CA GLU A 176 -7.21 -14.39 -25.85
C GLU A 176 -6.03 -13.50 -26.27
N ILE A 177 -5.05 -13.32 -25.37
CA ILE A 177 -3.84 -12.52 -25.60
C ILE A 177 -2.63 -13.37 -25.26
N ASN A 178 -1.62 -13.38 -26.14
CA ASN A 178 -0.34 -14.00 -25.85
C ASN A 178 0.49 -13.07 -24.97
N VAL A 179 0.86 -13.55 -23.80
CA VAL A 179 1.71 -12.83 -22.86
C VAL A 179 3.15 -13.30 -23.06
N GLU A 180 4.04 -12.35 -23.31
CA GLU A 180 5.48 -12.56 -23.26
C GLU A 180 6.12 -11.31 -22.62
N LEU A 181 6.58 -11.45 -21.39
CA LEU A 181 7.16 -10.36 -20.62
C LEU A 181 8.55 -10.77 -20.12
N GLY A 182 9.57 -10.08 -20.61
CA GLY A 182 10.94 -10.24 -20.11
C GLY A 182 11.06 -9.63 -18.71
N ILE A 183 11.58 -10.40 -17.76
CA ILE A 183 11.82 -9.96 -16.39
C ILE A 183 13.31 -10.07 -16.07
N PRO A 184 13.94 -9.02 -15.51
CA PRO A 184 15.33 -9.06 -15.11
C PRO A 184 15.64 -10.26 -14.20
N TYR A 185 16.77 -10.92 -14.46
CA TYR A 185 17.35 -12.00 -13.64
C TYR A 185 16.57 -13.32 -13.55
N ILE A 186 15.27 -13.36 -13.88
CA ILE A 186 14.45 -14.57 -13.81
C ILE A 186 13.98 -15.09 -15.18
N GLY A 187 14.33 -14.38 -16.27
CA GLY A 187 14.03 -14.81 -17.63
C GLY A 187 12.76 -14.18 -18.18
N LYS A 188 11.78 -14.99 -18.59
CA LYS A 188 10.53 -14.51 -19.20
C LYS A 188 9.30 -15.17 -18.60
N ILE A 189 8.24 -14.37 -18.46
CA ILE A 189 6.90 -14.86 -18.15
C ILE A 189 6.17 -15.00 -19.48
N SER A 190 5.69 -16.22 -19.77
CA SER A 190 4.94 -16.50 -20.99
C SER A 190 3.68 -17.30 -20.71
N GLY A 191 2.60 -17.02 -21.44
CA GLY A 191 1.36 -17.76 -21.35
C GLY A 191 0.24 -17.14 -22.17
N ILE A 192 -0.95 -17.75 -22.10
CA ILE A 192 -2.15 -17.20 -22.73
C ILE A 192 -3.00 -16.54 -21.64
N TRP A 193 -3.39 -15.29 -21.84
CA TRP A 193 -4.30 -14.58 -20.96
C TRP A 193 -5.68 -14.49 -21.62
N LYS A 194 -6.70 -15.01 -20.93
CA LYS A 194 -8.12 -14.88 -21.32
C LYS A 194 -8.84 -13.99 -20.31
N PRO A 195 -8.71 -12.65 -20.42
CA PRO A 195 -9.18 -11.73 -19.40
C PRO A 195 -10.71 -11.73 -19.32
N ASP A 196 -11.25 -11.75 -18.10
CA ASP A 196 -12.68 -11.48 -17.88
C ASP A 196 -12.90 -9.97 -17.67
N ALA A 197 -14.16 -9.56 -17.52
CA ALA A 197 -14.50 -8.15 -17.36
C ALA A 197 -13.77 -7.50 -16.16
N ASP A 198 -13.62 -8.21 -15.04
CA ASP A 198 -12.99 -7.64 -13.84
C ASP A 198 -11.48 -7.47 -14.04
N GLU A 199 -10.83 -8.43 -14.72
CA GLU A 199 -9.43 -8.29 -15.12
C GLU A 199 -9.21 -7.17 -16.15
N GLN A 200 -10.15 -6.95 -17.08
CA GLN A 200 -10.07 -5.84 -18.05
C GLN A 200 -10.16 -4.47 -17.36
N PHE A 201 -11.08 -4.33 -16.39
CA PHE A 201 -11.17 -3.09 -15.61
C PHE A 201 -9.94 -2.88 -14.72
N ALA A 202 -9.45 -3.93 -14.06
CA ALA A 202 -8.22 -3.86 -13.28
C ALA A 202 -7.00 -3.49 -14.14
N ALA A 203 -6.92 -4.04 -15.36
CA ALA A 203 -5.87 -3.72 -16.32
C ALA A 203 -5.93 -2.26 -16.77
N TRP A 204 -7.12 -1.73 -17.06
CA TRP A 204 -7.32 -0.32 -17.39
C TRP A 204 -6.85 0.61 -16.25
N GLU A 205 -7.27 0.33 -15.01
CA GLU A 205 -6.89 1.18 -13.86
C GLU A 205 -5.38 1.19 -13.64
N LEU A 206 -4.73 0.02 -13.69
CA LEU A 206 -3.29 -0.06 -13.53
C LEU A 206 -2.55 0.57 -14.73
N TYR A 207 -3.05 0.39 -15.95
CA TYR A 207 -2.49 0.98 -17.15
C TYR A 207 -2.44 2.51 -17.06
N VAL A 208 -3.56 3.15 -16.71
CA VAL A 208 -3.64 4.62 -16.57
C VAL A 208 -2.61 5.11 -15.56
N GLU A 209 -2.47 4.44 -14.42
CA GLU A 209 -1.46 4.82 -13.42
C GLU A 209 -0.03 4.61 -13.91
N LEU A 210 0.25 3.54 -14.65
CA LEU A 210 1.60 3.31 -15.18
C LEU A 210 1.99 4.35 -16.23
N VAL A 211 1.10 4.69 -17.17
CA VAL A 211 1.42 5.64 -18.26
C VAL A 211 1.41 7.10 -17.84
N THR A 212 0.70 7.47 -16.78
CA THR A 212 0.64 8.87 -16.31
C THR A 212 1.70 9.20 -15.27
N ARG A 213 2.51 8.23 -14.86
CA ARG A 213 3.55 8.41 -13.85
C ARG A 213 4.93 8.62 -14.47
N VAL A 214 5.69 9.46 -13.77
CA VAL A 214 7.08 9.85 -14.03
C VAL A 214 8.08 8.69 -14.20
N PRO A 215 7.90 7.43 -13.71
CA PRO A 215 8.84 6.35 -14.03
C PRO A 215 8.93 6.06 -15.53
N VAL A 216 7.96 6.55 -16.33
CA VAL A 216 7.99 6.43 -17.78
C VAL A 216 8.46 7.70 -18.49
N ALA A 217 8.60 8.84 -17.81
CA ALA A 217 9.35 9.96 -18.37
C ALA A 217 10.85 9.65 -18.22
N GLU A 218 11.59 9.62 -19.32
CA GLU A 218 13.03 9.33 -19.29
C GLU A 218 13.76 10.32 -18.37
N LEU A 219 14.46 9.80 -17.38
CA LEU A 219 15.48 10.59 -16.69
C LEU A 219 16.67 10.67 -17.64
N GLN A 220 16.73 11.72 -18.48
CA GLN A 220 17.92 12.02 -19.27
C GLN A 220 19.14 12.16 -18.34
N ASP A 221 20.34 12.01 -18.91
CA ASP A 221 21.58 12.09 -18.14
C ASP A 221 21.64 13.43 -17.37
N GLN A 222 21.72 13.33 -16.04
CA GLN A 222 21.74 14.42 -15.04
C GLN A 222 20.42 15.13 -14.71
N GLU A 223 19.30 14.73 -15.30
CA GLU A 223 17.97 15.25 -14.95
C GLU A 223 17.28 14.39 -13.87
N GLY A 224 16.45 15.05 -13.05
CA GLY A 224 15.66 14.45 -11.97
C GLY A 224 16.46 13.87 -10.79
N SER A 225 15.74 13.57 -9.69
CA SER A 225 16.30 12.96 -8.49
C SER A 225 16.13 11.44 -8.48
N LEU A 226 17.18 10.71 -8.10
CA LEU A 226 17.15 9.25 -7.91
C LEU A 226 16.18 8.86 -6.79
N ARG A 227 16.10 9.68 -5.73
CA ARG A 227 15.12 9.53 -4.64
C ARG A 227 13.69 9.58 -5.14
N GLU A 228 13.36 10.54 -6.00
CA GLU A 228 12.02 10.68 -6.58
C GLU A 228 11.69 9.49 -7.49
N ALA A 229 12.67 9.02 -8.28
CA ALA A 229 12.50 7.85 -9.14
C ALA A 229 12.17 6.58 -8.34
N LEU A 230 12.94 6.29 -7.29
CA LEU A 230 12.69 5.15 -6.40
C LEU A 230 11.35 5.29 -5.66
N THR A 231 11.01 6.50 -5.21
CA THR A 231 9.73 6.77 -4.55
C THR A 231 8.56 6.51 -5.50
N SER A 232 8.71 6.89 -6.77
CA SER A 232 7.70 6.68 -7.79
C SER A 232 7.52 5.19 -8.11
N LEU A 233 8.60 4.41 -8.25
CA LEU A 233 8.52 2.95 -8.38
C LEU A 233 7.80 2.29 -7.19
N TYR A 234 8.05 2.76 -5.97
CA TYR A 234 7.36 2.26 -4.78
C TYR A 234 5.84 2.52 -4.84
N THR A 235 5.39 3.63 -5.44
CA THR A 235 3.94 3.89 -5.55
C THR A 235 3.20 2.80 -6.33
N ILE A 236 3.85 2.13 -7.28
CA ILE A 236 3.27 1.03 -8.06
C ILE A 236 2.82 -0.12 -7.16
N PHE A 237 3.54 -0.42 -6.06
CA PHE A 237 3.10 -1.42 -5.08
C PHE A 237 1.75 -1.06 -4.47
N THR A 238 1.60 0.20 -4.04
CA THR A 238 0.38 0.65 -3.37
C THR A 238 -0.81 0.55 -4.33
N MET A 239 -0.63 0.99 -5.57
CA MET A 239 -1.70 1.00 -6.57
C MET A 239 -2.10 -0.40 -7.00
N THR A 240 -1.11 -1.24 -7.29
CA THR A 240 -1.33 -2.63 -7.66
C THR A 240 -2.06 -3.37 -6.54
N ARG A 241 -1.66 -3.14 -5.28
CA ARG A 241 -2.31 -3.75 -4.12
C ARG A 241 -3.74 -3.24 -3.91
N ASP A 242 -3.97 -1.94 -4.08
CA ASP A 242 -5.31 -1.35 -3.96
C ASP A 242 -6.26 -1.92 -5.02
N ILE A 243 -5.78 -2.15 -6.25
CA ILE A 243 -6.52 -2.85 -7.31
C ILE A 243 -6.78 -4.31 -6.91
N LEU A 244 -5.77 -5.05 -6.45
CA LEU A 244 -5.93 -6.43 -6.00
C LEU A 244 -6.97 -6.56 -4.88
N HIS A 245 -7.00 -5.62 -3.93
CA HIS A 245 -8.01 -5.60 -2.87
C HIS A 245 -9.41 -5.22 -3.38
N LYS A 246 -9.49 -4.23 -4.29
CA LYS A 246 -10.75 -3.74 -4.83
C LYS A 246 -11.51 -4.82 -5.61
N TYR A 247 -10.82 -5.58 -6.46
CA TYR A 247 -11.42 -6.64 -7.28
C TYR A 247 -11.40 -8.00 -6.59
N GLY A 248 -10.61 -8.16 -5.53
CA GLY A 248 -10.56 -9.36 -4.72
C GLY A 248 -9.91 -10.56 -5.43
N PRO A 249 -10.06 -11.79 -4.88
CA PRO A 249 -9.31 -12.95 -5.35
C PRO A 249 -9.72 -13.43 -6.75
N ALA A 250 -10.83 -12.94 -7.33
CA ALA A 250 -11.30 -13.35 -8.64
C ALA A 250 -10.26 -13.08 -9.74
N ILE A 251 -9.64 -11.89 -9.72
CA ILE A 251 -8.63 -11.47 -10.70
C ILE A 251 -7.25 -12.14 -10.51
N ALA A 252 -7.07 -12.94 -9.45
CA ALA A 252 -5.82 -13.62 -9.15
C ALA A 252 -5.88 -15.13 -9.38
N ARG A 253 -7.07 -15.71 -9.60
CA ARG A 253 -7.22 -17.16 -9.78
C ARG A 253 -6.63 -17.59 -11.14
N PRO A 254 -5.82 -18.66 -11.18
CA PRO A 254 -5.41 -19.28 -12.44
C PRO A 254 -6.66 -19.72 -13.21
N LYS A 255 -6.75 -19.36 -14.48
CA LYS A 255 -7.78 -19.87 -15.39
C LYS A 255 -7.32 -21.21 -15.95
N GLU A 256 -8.27 -22.07 -16.32
CA GLU A 256 -7.98 -23.45 -16.76
C GLU A 256 -6.86 -23.51 -17.82
N GLY A 257 -6.05 -24.58 -17.78
CA GLY A 257 -5.05 -24.86 -18.81
C GLY A 257 -3.74 -24.08 -18.73
N GLY A 258 -3.38 -23.52 -17.57
CA GLY A 258 -2.10 -22.78 -17.40
C GLY A 258 -2.16 -21.34 -17.90
N ALA A 259 -3.36 -20.78 -17.99
CA ALA A 259 -3.57 -19.39 -18.35
C ALA A 259 -3.08 -18.45 -17.25
N VAL A 260 -2.47 -17.34 -17.65
CA VAL A 260 -2.06 -16.27 -16.73
C VAL A 260 -3.28 -15.42 -16.32
N SER A 261 -3.18 -14.77 -15.17
CA SER A 261 -4.18 -13.85 -14.63
C SER A 261 -3.56 -12.49 -14.34
N PHE A 262 -4.40 -11.46 -14.21
CA PHE A 262 -3.99 -10.13 -13.77
C PHE A 262 -3.18 -10.23 -12.49
N GLY A 263 -3.70 -10.93 -11.48
CA GLY A 263 -3.08 -11.01 -10.17
C GLY A 263 -1.74 -11.74 -10.20
N PHE A 264 -1.60 -12.78 -11.01
CA PHE A 264 -0.32 -13.45 -11.21
C PHE A 264 0.73 -12.51 -11.82
N LEU A 265 0.38 -11.78 -12.89
CA LEU A 265 1.30 -10.84 -13.55
C LEU A 265 1.64 -9.66 -12.66
N ALA A 266 0.64 -9.07 -12.00
CA ALA A 266 0.80 -7.98 -11.05
C ALA A 266 1.78 -8.35 -9.93
N ILE A 267 1.58 -9.49 -9.26
CA ILE A 267 2.46 -9.95 -8.18
C ILE A 267 3.86 -10.27 -8.72
N SER A 268 3.95 -10.86 -9.91
CA SER A 268 5.24 -11.16 -10.54
C SER A 268 6.04 -9.88 -10.83
N ILE A 269 5.41 -8.83 -11.33
CA ILE A 269 6.04 -7.53 -11.58
C ILE A 269 6.53 -6.91 -10.28
N LEU A 270 5.68 -6.88 -9.25
CA LEU A 270 6.05 -6.35 -7.94
C LEU A 270 7.27 -7.09 -7.37
N ASN A 271 7.27 -8.42 -7.40
CA ASN A 271 8.30 -9.23 -6.75
C ASN A 271 9.61 -9.36 -7.54
N HIS A 272 9.54 -9.35 -8.87
CA HIS A 272 10.68 -9.68 -9.70
C HIS A 272 11.24 -8.50 -10.50
N ALA A 273 10.44 -7.46 -10.78
CA ALA A 273 10.92 -6.25 -11.43
C ALA A 273 11.18 -5.14 -10.42
N ILE A 274 10.23 -4.85 -9.53
CA ILE A 274 10.28 -3.65 -8.68
C ILE A 274 10.96 -3.91 -7.33
N ARG A 275 10.65 -5.03 -6.65
CA ARG A 275 11.24 -5.34 -5.35
C ARG A 275 12.77 -5.40 -5.36
N PRO A 276 13.45 -6.04 -6.32
CA PRO A 276 14.90 -6.19 -6.27
C PRO A 276 15.63 -4.84 -6.32
N ILE A 277 15.16 -3.92 -7.18
CA ILE A 277 15.75 -2.59 -7.28
C ILE A 277 15.52 -1.78 -6.00
N LEU A 278 14.31 -1.79 -5.44
CA LEU A 278 13.99 -1.06 -4.22
C LEU A 278 14.77 -1.59 -3.01
N ALA A 279 14.76 -2.91 -2.80
CA ALA A 279 15.40 -3.54 -1.65
C ALA A 279 16.92 -3.29 -1.61
N TYR A 280 17.56 -3.22 -2.78
CA TYR A 280 18.99 -2.94 -2.86
C TYR A 280 19.30 -1.45 -2.80
N TRP A 281 18.65 -0.64 -3.63
CA TRP A 281 19.06 0.74 -3.85
C TRP A 281 18.52 1.74 -2.82
N HIS A 282 17.36 1.47 -2.23
CA HIS A 282 16.79 2.36 -1.23
C HIS A 282 17.71 2.59 -0.01
N PRO A 283 18.21 1.54 0.69
CA PRO A 283 19.10 1.75 1.83
C PRO A 283 20.46 2.34 1.43
N VAL A 284 20.96 1.96 0.24
CA VAL A 284 22.25 2.42 -0.27
C VAL A 284 22.21 3.92 -0.57
N LEU A 285 21.18 4.40 -1.28
CA LEU A 285 20.99 5.82 -1.56
C LEU A 285 20.77 6.59 -0.27
N LEU A 286 19.95 6.06 0.64
CA LEU A 286 19.64 6.71 1.92
C LEU A 286 20.91 6.91 2.76
N ALA A 287 21.79 5.91 2.84
CA ALA A 287 23.04 6.04 3.57
C ALA A 287 23.95 7.13 2.98
N TYR A 288 23.97 7.26 1.65
CA TYR A 288 24.73 8.30 0.97
C TYR A 288 24.15 9.70 1.23
N GLU A 289 22.83 9.87 1.13
CA GLU A 289 22.14 11.14 1.42
C GLU A 289 22.40 11.62 2.86
N HIS A 290 22.42 10.71 3.85
CA HIS A 290 22.71 11.08 5.25
C HIS A 290 24.14 11.57 5.48
N ALA A 291 25.08 11.25 4.58
CA ALA A 291 26.47 11.67 4.68
C ALA A 291 26.74 13.06 4.06
N HIS A 292 25.72 13.79 3.62
CA HIS A 292 25.89 15.11 3.02
C HIS A 292 26.45 16.15 4.01
N ALA A 293 27.30 17.05 3.50
CA ALA A 293 27.87 18.13 4.31
C ALA A 293 26.82 19.24 4.58
N PRO A 294 26.89 19.91 5.73
CA PRO A 294 26.02 21.06 6.02
C PRO A 294 26.19 22.15 4.95
N GLY A 295 25.09 22.56 4.31
CA GLY A 295 25.07 23.63 3.31
C GLY A 295 25.12 23.16 1.85
N ILE A 296 25.24 21.85 1.58
CA ILE A 296 25.05 21.28 0.23
C ILE A 296 23.64 20.71 0.14
N SER A 297 22.90 20.98 -0.94
CA SER A 297 21.59 20.38 -1.13
C SER A 297 21.68 18.88 -1.39
N ILE A 298 20.63 18.12 -1.03
CA ILE A 298 20.59 16.67 -1.26
C ILE A 298 20.79 16.34 -2.75
N LEU A 299 20.24 17.14 -3.65
CA LEU A 299 20.38 16.95 -5.09
C LEU A 299 21.81 17.18 -5.59
N GLU A 300 22.48 18.23 -5.09
CA GLU A 300 23.89 18.48 -5.43
C GLU A 300 24.81 17.39 -4.90
N HIS A 301 24.52 16.88 -3.69
CA HIS A 301 25.22 15.75 -3.10
C HIS A 301 24.98 14.47 -3.93
N GLU A 302 23.74 14.14 -4.27
CA GLU A 302 23.37 13.00 -5.11
C GLU A 302 24.10 12.99 -6.46
N ARG A 303 24.28 14.17 -7.07
CA ARG A 303 25.00 14.32 -8.35
C ARG A 303 26.48 13.95 -8.29
N GLN A 304 27.09 13.98 -7.10
CA GLN A 304 28.48 13.60 -6.89
C GLN A 304 28.64 12.10 -6.59
N TRP A 305 27.54 11.35 -6.56
CA TRP A 305 27.57 9.96 -6.18
C TRP A 305 28.13 9.07 -7.30
N GLU A 306 29.27 8.42 -7.04
CA GLU A 306 29.94 7.52 -8.01
C GLU A 306 29.03 6.40 -8.53
N ARG A 307 28.07 5.95 -7.70
CA ARG A 307 27.13 4.87 -8.04
C ARG A 307 25.83 5.37 -8.68
N ALA A 308 25.66 6.68 -8.90
CA ALA A 308 24.46 7.23 -9.52
C ALA A 308 24.21 6.62 -10.91
N GLY A 309 25.26 6.39 -11.70
CA GLY A 309 25.16 5.75 -13.02
C GLY A 309 24.62 4.32 -12.96
N GLU A 310 25.06 3.54 -11.98
CA GLU A 310 24.56 2.17 -11.75
C GLU A 310 23.07 2.17 -11.41
N LEU A 311 22.62 3.07 -10.54
CA LEU A 311 21.21 3.20 -10.18
C LEU A 311 20.37 3.68 -11.37
N ARG A 312 20.83 4.68 -12.14
CA ARG A 312 20.12 5.14 -13.35
C ARG A 312 19.94 4.02 -14.35
N HIS A 313 20.99 3.22 -14.58
CA HIS A 313 20.90 2.05 -15.45
C HIS A 313 19.88 1.01 -14.93
N ALA A 314 19.89 0.70 -13.63
CA ALA A 314 18.92 -0.22 -13.04
C ALA A 314 17.47 0.30 -13.13
N LEU A 315 17.26 1.61 -12.93
CA LEU A 315 15.97 2.29 -13.09
C LEU A 315 15.49 2.17 -14.54
N GLN A 316 16.37 2.40 -15.52
CA GLN A 316 16.04 2.30 -16.93
C GLN A 316 15.65 0.87 -17.33
N GLN A 317 16.36 -0.14 -16.85
CA GLN A 317 16.00 -1.54 -17.08
C GLN A 317 14.62 -1.87 -16.50
N THR A 318 14.33 -1.42 -15.28
CA THR A 318 13.02 -1.59 -14.64
C THR A 318 11.93 -0.86 -15.43
N ARG A 319 12.20 0.35 -15.91
CA ARG A 319 11.28 1.14 -16.75
C ARG A 319 10.90 0.37 -18.02
N SER A 320 11.85 -0.21 -18.75
CA SER A 320 11.56 -0.98 -19.96
C SER A 320 10.57 -2.14 -19.69
N VAL A 321 10.70 -2.81 -18.54
CA VAL A 321 9.78 -3.88 -18.14
C VAL A 321 8.38 -3.32 -17.86
N LEU A 322 8.30 -2.18 -17.17
CA LEU A 322 7.02 -1.52 -16.85
C LEU A 322 6.31 -0.97 -18.09
N VAL A 323 7.06 -0.50 -19.09
CA VAL A 323 6.50 -0.08 -20.39
C VAL A 323 5.88 -1.27 -21.11
N ASN A 324 6.62 -2.38 -21.25
CA ASN A 324 6.09 -3.60 -21.87
C ASN A 324 4.87 -4.14 -21.11
N TYR A 325 4.88 -4.03 -19.78
CA TYR A 325 3.74 -4.40 -18.96
C TYR A 325 2.54 -3.47 -19.18
N ALA A 326 2.73 -2.16 -19.27
CA ALA A 326 1.68 -1.19 -19.58
C ALA A 326 1.06 -1.44 -20.97
N GLU A 327 1.88 -1.75 -21.98
CA GLU A 327 1.40 -2.13 -23.32
C GLU A 327 0.54 -3.39 -23.29
N LEU A 328 0.95 -4.41 -22.51
CA LEU A 328 0.15 -5.61 -22.31
C LEU A 328 -1.20 -5.28 -21.64
N LEU A 329 -1.20 -4.43 -20.61
CA LEU A 329 -2.43 -4.02 -19.93
C LEU A 329 -3.35 -3.21 -20.85
N ALA A 330 -2.81 -2.39 -21.76
CA ALA A 330 -3.58 -1.67 -22.76
C ALA A 330 -4.31 -2.63 -23.72
N GLN A 331 -3.61 -3.68 -24.18
CA GLN A 331 -4.20 -4.73 -25.03
C GLN A 331 -5.35 -5.45 -24.30
N VAL A 332 -5.15 -5.78 -23.03
CA VAL A 332 -6.16 -6.44 -22.17
C VAL A 332 -7.36 -5.53 -21.96
N ALA A 333 -7.13 -4.25 -21.70
CA ALA A 333 -8.17 -3.24 -21.55
C ALA A 333 -8.86 -2.88 -22.88
N GLY A 334 -8.41 -3.41 -24.03
CA GLY A 334 -9.00 -3.14 -25.33
C GLY A 334 -8.81 -1.70 -25.82
N VAL A 335 -7.81 -1.00 -25.31
CA VAL A 335 -7.49 0.40 -25.66
C VAL A 335 -6.21 0.45 -26.50
N PRO A 336 -6.11 1.40 -27.46
CA PRO A 336 -4.84 1.61 -28.15
C PRO A 336 -3.76 2.05 -27.12
N PRO A 337 -2.51 1.55 -27.25
CA PRO A 337 -1.43 2.02 -26.42
C PRO A 337 -1.24 3.52 -26.64
N MET A 338 -1.26 4.29 -25.57
CA MET A 338 -0.87 5.69 -25.58
C MET A 338 0.66 5.69 -25.65
N HIS A 339 1.19 5.98 -26.84
CA HIS A 339 2.64 6.06 -27.03
C HIS A 339 3.22 7.08 -26.05
N LEU A 340 4.20 6.61 -25.26
CA LEU A 340 4.99 7.38 -24.29
C LEU A 340 6.23 7.98 -24.94
#